data_AF-A0A0R3W232-F1
#
_entry.id   AF-A0A0R3W232-F1
#
_cell.length_a   1.000
_cell.length_b   1.000
_cell.length_c   1.000
_cell.angle_alpha   90.00
_cell.angle_beta   90.00
_cell.angle_gamma   90.00
#
_symmetry.space_group_name_H-M   'P 1'
#
loop_
_entity.id
_entity.type
_entity.pdbx_description
1 polymer ?
#
loop_
_entity_poly.entity_id
_entity_poly.type
_entity_poly.pdbx_seq_one_letter_code
_entity_poly.pdbx_strand_id
1 'polypeptide(L)'
;MLGKVSFNLPWVWAGYSPFSNEDGNDCETVSNAEAEGTLAVVTETQSSDNEGTSVYYLPPPASASVCLPPNPDPPPFNAFAEPLIIETRGLSPSNNPQEKKVDPFYAESLNLQREILNPGGVEIYVSASNLLENVAIVELENNLWVGGWNPRVSNLHSLFHLGDLLVSINDHNVHTQRQFKKIVESTKRWMAQERQWKPGIALNPTEVKCRLRLRRLPLAKTLIVCRQRQDQKIGISFDEDGTNKVKSIDPEGPLACTGLLPFASAFFKKSASVPFPMSALRFLGQKQTTSTPADFVPWTATEINHRPLNPFFKQHEADLLIGARGMVISVTFQPSDFMEALRRKLRKLKPQQTFF
;
A
#
# COMPACT_ATOMS: atom_id res chain seq x y z
N MET A 1 12.96 47.20 -20.90
CA MET A 1 12.30 46.10 -21.64
C MET A 1 12.19 44.91 -20.70
N LEU A 2 11.01 44.73 -20.11
CA LEU A 2 10.70 43.67 -19.13
C LEU A 2 9.91 42.57 -19.83
N GLY A 3 10.51 41.38 -19.96
CA GLY A 3 9.85 40.20 -20.53
C GLY A 3 9.25 39.34 -19.42
N LYS A 4 7.92 39.22 -19.42
CA LYS A 4 7.13 38.36 -18.53
C LYS A 4 7.42 36.88 -18.79
N VAL A 5 7.69 36.11 -17.74
CA VAL A 5 7.67 34.64 -17.76
C VAL A 5 6.32 34.18 -17.21
N SER A 6 5.53 33.51 -18.05
CA SER A 6 4.26 32.88 -17.70
C SER A 6 4.50 31.51 -17.06
N PHE A 7 4.10 31.35 -15.80
CA PHE A 7 4.01 30.05 -15.13
C PHE A 7 2.64 29.41 -15.45
N ASN A 8 2.65 28.32 -16.21
CA ASN A 8 1.50 27.43 -16.35
C ASN A 8 1.60 26.30 -15.30
N LEU A 9 0.82 26.42 -14.22
CA LEU A 9 0.53 25.36 -13.26
C LEU A 9 -0.79 24.69 -13.66
N PRO A 10 -0.87 23.36 -13.83
CA PRO A 10 -2.14 22.69 -14.00
C PRO A 10 -2.72 22.26 -12.64
N TRP A 11 -3.84 22.90 -12.29
CA TRP A 11 -4.96 22.43 -11.45
C TRP A 11 -4.83 22.54 -9.91
N VAL A 12 -5.26 23.71 -9.44
CA VAL A 12 -5.83 23.97 -8.11
C VAL A 12 -7.32 23.59 -8.14
N TRP A 13 -7.79 22.79 -7.17
CA TRP A 13 -9.22 22.62 -6.93
C TRP A 13 -9.79 23.92 -6.35
N ALA A 14 -10.69 24.55 -7.10
CA ALA A 14 -11.58 25.59 -6.60
C ALA A 14 -12.76 24.92 -5.89
N GLY A 15 -13.01 25.32 -4.63
CA GLY A 15 -14.23 24.93 -3.92
C GLY A 15 -14.07 24.79 -2.41
N TYR A 16 -13.53 25.80 -1.72
CA TYR A 16 -13.80 26.01 -0.29
C TYR A 16 -13.61 27.50 0.02
N SER A 17 -14.71 28.24 0.09
CA SER A 17 -14.73 29.60 0.63
C SER A 17 -14.76 29.51 2.17
N PRO A 18 -13.87 30.18 2.90
CA PRO A 18 -13.93 30.23 4.35
C PRO A 18 -15.08 31.14 4.78
N PHE A 19 -15.92 30.66 5.71
CA PHE A 19 -16.93 31.49 6.35
C PHE A 19 -16.23 32.60 7.13
N SER A 20 -16.57 33.83 6.76
CA SER A 20 -16.21 35.07 7.44
C SER A 20 -16.86 35.11 8.82
N ASN A 21 -16.08 35.55 9.81
CA ASN A 21 -16.58 36.05 11.08
C ASN A 21 -17.38 37.35 10.83
N GLU A 22 -18.58 37.44 11.37
CA GLU A 22 -19.20 38.71 11.75
C GLU A 22 -19.80 38.57 13.16
N ASP A 23 -19.35 39.46 14.05
CA ASP A 23 -19.86 39.73 15.37
C ASP A 23 -21.26 40.38 15.32
N GLY A 24 -22.07 40.22 16.36
CA GLY A 24 -23.31 41.01 16.51
C GLY A 24 -24.30 40.58 17.60
N ASN A 25 -23.96 40.89 18.85
CA ASN A 25 -24.77 41.35 19.98
C ASN A 25 -26.30 41.09 20.14
N ASP A 26 -26.62 40.76 21.41
CA ASP A 26 -27.66 41.31 22.31
C ASP A 26 -29.05 40.67 22.52
N CYS A 27 -29.33 40.53 23.84
CA CYS A 27 -30.61 40.61 24.57
C CYS A 27 -31.62 39.47 24.44
N GLU A 28 -32.38 39.05 25.46
CA GLU A 28 -32.41 39.22 26.92
C GLU A 28 -33.44 38.19 27.45
N THR A 29 -33.29 37.81 28.72
CA THR A 29 -34.24 37.21 29.69
C THR A 29 -35.69 36.88 29.31
N VAL A 30 -36.24 35.77 29.86
CA VAL A 30 -37.34 35.78 30.88
C VAL A 30 -37.81 34.36 31.30
N SER A 31 -37.72 34.13 32.62
CA SER A 31 -38.53 33.35 33.60
C SER A 31 -38.90 31.84 33.47
N ASN A 32 -38.41 31.11 34.48
CA ASN A 32 -39.08 30.19 35.44
C ASN A 32 -40.56 29.81 35.25
N ALA A 33 -40.84 28.50 35.35
CA ALA A 33 -41.90 27.94 36.22
C ALA A 33 -41.61 26.46 36.54
N GLU A 34 -41.80 26.13 37.83
CA GLU A 34 -41.63 24.83 38.48
C GLU A 34 -42.80 23.87 38.20
N ALA A 35 -42.57 22.54 38.34
CA ALA A 35 -43.23 21.68 39.33
C ALA A 35 -43.18 20.17 38.95
N GLU A 36 -42.65 19.38 39.90
CA GLU A 36 -43.07 18.03 40.34
C GLU A 36 -43.10 16.86 39.33
N GLY A 37 -42.56 15.66 39.58
CA GLY A 37 -41.98 15.04 40.76
C GLY A 37 -41.78 13.53 40.51
N THR A 38 -41.18 12.84 41.48
CA THR A 38 -41.13 11.37 41.72
C THR A 38 -39.82 10.60 41.40
N LEU A 39 -38.96 10.57 42.43
CA LEU A 39 -38.20 9.46 43.05
C LEU A 39 -37.79 8.20 42.24
N ALA A 40 -36.47 7.93 42.23
CA ALA A 40 -35.80 6.78 42.88
C ALA A 40 -34.25 6.92 42.72
N VAL A 41 -33.52 7.49 43.68
CA VAL A 41 -32.79 6.83 44.80
C VAL A 41 -31.50 6.06 44.40
N VAL A 42 -30.36 6.73 44.65
CA VAL A 42 -29.11 6.32 45.38
C VAL A 42 -28.35 5.08 44.87
N THR A 43 -27.07 5.16 44.47
CA THR A 43 -25.91 5.42 45.35
C THR A 43 -24.76 6.18 44.68
N GLU A 44 -24.36 7.27 45.34
CA GLU A 44 -23.03 7.90 45.23
C GLU A 44 -21.97 7.10 46.00
N THR A 45 -20.72 7.19 45.54
CA THR A 45 -19.60 7.36 46.47
C THR A 45 -18.54 8.22 45.78
N GLN A 46 -18.45 9.48 46.20
CA GLN A 46 -17.30 10.36 45.96
C GLN A 46 -16.22 10.06 46.99
N SER A 47 -14.95 10.17 46.61
CA SER A 47 -14.00 11.15 47.20
C SER A 47 -12.55 10.78 46.88
N SER A 48 -11.81 11.68 46.23
CA SER A 48 -10.73 12.46 46.85
C SER A 48 -9.74 12.93 45.79
N ASP A 49 -9.64 14.24 45.63
CA ASP A 49 -8.57 14.91 44.90
C ASP A 49 -7.22 14.65 45.56
N ASN A 50 -6.19 14.35 44.77
CA ASN A 50 -4.84 14.79 45.08
C ASN A 50 -4.01 14.97 43.80
N GLU A 51 -3.32 16.10 43.73
CA GLU A 51 -2.51 16.58 42.61
C GLU A 51 -1.28 15.69 42.34
N GLY A 52 -0.87 15.70 41.07
CA GLY A 52 0.54 15.64 40.70
C GLY A 52 1.23 14.29 40.83
N THR A 53 1.08 13.43 39.83
CA THR A 53 2.16 12.50 39.48
C THR A 53 2.21 12.26 37.98
N SER A 54 3.37 12.55 37.40
CA SER A 54 3.83 12.09 36.10
C SER A 54 3.42 10.62 35.87
N VAL A 55 2.48 10.38 34.96
CA VAL A 55 2.21 9.03 34.46
C VAL A 55 2.62 9.00 33.01
N TYR A 56 3.79 8.42 32.77
CA TYR A 56 4.22 7.91 31.49
C TYR A 56 3.03 7.22 30.81
N TYR A 57 2.52 7.83 29.74
CA TYR A 57 1.57 7.14 28.87
C TYR A 57 2.34 5.99 28.24
N LEU A 58 2.09 4.78 28.74
CA LEU A 58 2.53 3.55 28.12
C LEU A 58 2.14 3.58 26.63
N PRO A 59 2.97 2.99 25.74
CA PRO A 59 2.60 2.83 24.34
C PRO A 59 1.23 2.14 24.26
N PRO A 60 0.42 2.44 23.22
CA PRO A 60 -0.91 1.87 23.16
C PRO A 60 -0.72 0.35 23.05
N PRO A 61 -1.45 -0.46 23.82
CA PRO A 61 -1.34 -1.90 23.67
C PRO A 61 -1.71 -2.22 22.22
N ALA A 62 -1.04 -3.20 21.61
CA ALA A 62 -1.30 -3.69 20.25
C ALA A 62 -2.76 -4.15 20.03
N SER A 63 -3.59 -4.09 21.07
CA SER A 63 -5.03 -4.34 21.13
C SER A 63 -5.91 -3.09 20.91
N ALA A 64 -5.37 -1.91 20.58
CA ALA A 64 -6.21 -0.81 20.10
C ALA A 64 -6.92 -1.28 18.82
N SER A 65 -8.25 -1.43 18.87
CA SER A 65 -9.12 -2.04 17.84
C SER A 65 -9.00 -1.52 16.39
N VAL A 66 -8.13 -0.53 16.16
CA VAL A 66 -7.93 0.16 14.88
C VAL A 66 -6.54 -0.11 14.28
N CYS A 67 -5.58 -0.64 15.04
CA CYS A 67 -4.26 -0.95 14.49
C CYS A 67 -4.30 -2.34 13.84
N LEU A 68 -3.49 -2.53 12.80
CA LEU A 68 -3.39 -3.78 12.08
C LEU A 68 -1.92 -4.18 12.03
N PRO A 69 -1.50 -5.29 12.66
CA PRO A 69 -0.11 -5.73 12.59
C PRO A 69 0.26 -6.09 11.13
N PRO A 70 1.56 -6.15 10.81
CA PRO A 70 2.03 -6.69 9.54
C PRO A 70 1.45 -8.08 9.29
N ASN A 71 1.05 -8.36 8.05
CA ASN A 71 0.69 -9.72 7.67
C ASN A 71 1.86 -10.69 7.94
N PRO A 72 1.56 -11.95 8.32
CA PRO A 72 2.58 -12.99 8.39
C PRO A 72 3.20 -13.24 7.01
N ASP A 73 4.24 -14.06 6.96
CA ASP A 73 4.82 -14.48 5.69
C ASP A 73 3.75 -15.21 4.86
N PRO A 74 3.54 -14.79 3.61
CA PRO A 74 2.50 -15.38 2.78
C PRO A 74 2.83 -16.85 2.51
N PRO A 75 1.83 -17.76 2.54
CA PRO A 75 2.08 -19.18 2.29
C PRO A 75 2.68 -19.41 0.89
N PRO A 76 3.29 -20.58 0.61
CA PRO A 76 3.66 -20.94 -0.76
C PRO A 76 2.46 -20.87 -1.70
N PHE A 77 2.69 -20.45 -2.94
CA PHE A 77 1.64 -20.44 -3.95
C PHE A 77 1.15 -21.86 -4.23
N ASN A 78 -0.17 -22.03 -4.27
CA ASN A 78 -0.83 -23.30 -4.57
C ASN A 78 -1.74 -23.11 -5.79
N ALA A 79 -1.35 -23.68 -6.93
CA ALA A 79 -2.11 -23.59 -8.19
C ALA A 79 -3.52 -24.24 -8.09
N PHE A 80 -3.70 -25.19 -7.18
CA PHE A 80 -4.97 -25.90 -6.96
C PHE A 80 -5.90 -25.20 -5.97
N ALA A 81 -5.40 -24.24 -5.19
CA ALA A 81 -6.25 -23.44 -4.31
C ALA A 81 -7.08 -22.44 -5.12
N GLU A 82 -8.27 -22.12 -4.64
CA GLU A 82 -9.19 -21.18 -5.30
C GLU A 82 -8.68 -19.73 -5.18
N PRO A 83 -8.50 -19.01 -6.30
CA PRO A 83 -8.08 -17.61 -6.27
C PRO A 83 -9.23 -16.69 -5.83
N LEU A 84 -8.90 -15.53 -5.23
CA LEU A 84 -9.90 -14.48 -5.03
C LEU A 84 -10.12 -13.72 -6.34
N ILE A 85 -11.37 -13.63 -6.78
CA ILE A 85 -11.71 -12.83 -7.97
C ILE A 85 -11.81 -11.36 -7.55
N ILE A 86 -11.03 -10.50 -8.19
CA ILE A 86 -11.06 -9.06 -7.96
C ILE A 86 -11.75 -8.40 -9.15
N GLU A 87 -12.97 -7.92 -8.92
CA GLU A 87 -13.72 -7.15 -9.90
C GLU A 87 -13.37 -5.66 -9.80
N THR A 88 -13.42 -4.96 -10.94
CA THR A 88 -13.23 -3.51 -10.98
C THR A 88 -14.42 -2.89 -10.23
N ARG A 89 -14.20 -2.30 -9.04
CA ARG A 89 -15.28 -1.75 -8.20
C ARG A 89 -16.18 -0.83 -9.03
N GLY A 90 -17.36 -1.32 -9.37
CA GLY A 90 -18.43 -0.59 -10.04
C GLY A 90 -19.76 -1.25 -9.66
N LEU A 91 -20.49 -0.60 -8.76
CA LEU A 91 -21.87 -0.89 -8.36
C LEU A 91 -22.24 -2.38 -8.23
N SER A 92 -21.97 -2.98 -7.08
CA SER A 92 -22.92 -3.94 -6.51
C SER A 92 -22.90 -3.83 -4.99
N PRO A 93 -24.04 -3.47 -4.35
CA PRO A 93 -24.16 -3.57 -2.91
C PRO A 93 -24.13 -5.06 -2.54
N SER A 94 -23.16 -5.44 -1.72
CA SER A 94 -23.17 -6.72 -1.02
C SER A 94 -24.46 -6.79 -0.18
N ASN A 95 -25.37 -7.69 -0.54
CA ASN A 95 -26.62 -7.98 0.18
C ASN A 95 -26.38 -8.92 1.38
N ASN A 96 -25.35 -8.65 2.21
CA ASN A 96 -25.14 -9.39 3.45
C ASN A 96 -25.44 -8.52 4.68
N PRO A 97 -26.57 -8.75 5.37
CA PRO A 97 -27.01 -7.92 6.51
C PRO A 97 -26.18 -8.05 7.80
N GLN A 98 -25.01 -8.70 7.77
CA GLN A 98 -24.19 -8.97 8.96
C GLN A 98 -22.70 -8.58 8.84
N GLU A 99 -22.31 -7.86 7.79
CA GLU A 99 -21.01 -7.17 7.84
C GLU A 99 -21.11 -6.05 8.87
N LYS A 100 -20.50 -6.28 10.05
CA LYS A 100 -20.17 -5.24 11.02
C LYS A 100 -19.72 -3.98 10.24
N LYS A 101 -20.20 -2.79 10.64
CA LYS A 101 -19.75 -1.49 10.12
C LYS A 101 -18.26 -1.30 10.40
N VAL A 102 -17.41 -1.98 9.65
CA VAL A 102 -15.97 -1.78 9.64
C VAL A 102 -15.71 -0.56 8.78
N ASP A 103 -14.88 0.34 9.29
CA ASP A 103 -14.47 1.52 8.55
C ASP A 103 -13.90 1.13 7.16
N PRO A 104 -14.31 1.79 6.06
CA PRO A 104 -13.88 1.41 4.71
C PRO A 104 -12.37 1.41 4.51
N PHE A 105 -11.65 2.33 5.14
CA PHE A 105 -10.20 2.42 5.04
C PHE A 105 -9.54 1.22 5.73
N TYR A 106 -10.01 0.84 6.92
CA TYR A 106 -9.55 -0.36 7.62
C TYR A 106 -9.91 -1.64 6.84
N ALA A 107 -11.12 -1.72 6.30
CA ALA A 107 -11.58 -2.84 5.49
C ALA A 107 -10.69 -3.05 4.25
N GLU A 108 -10.24 -1.99 3.61
CA GLU A 108 -9.36 -2.08 2.45
C GLU A 108 -7.98 -2.67 2.80
N SER A 109 -7.36 -2.27 3.92
CA SER A 109 -6.12 -2.90 4.39
C SER A 109 -6.30 -4.36 4.76
N LEU A 110 -7.42 -4.70 5.41
CA LEU A 110 -7.75 -6.09 5.72
C LEU A 110 -7.93 -6.92 4.45
N ASN A 111 -8.60 -6.38 3.43
CA ASN A 111 -8.80 -7.05 2.16
C ASN A 111 -7.45 -7.33 1.48
N LEU A 112 -6.55 -6.34 1.46
CA LEU A 112 -5.21 -6.52 0.91
C LEU A 112 -4.42 -7.61 1.66
N GLN A 113 -4.45 -7.64 2.99
CA GLN A 113 -3.84 -8.74 3.74
C GLN A 113 -4.46 -10.10 3.40
N ARG A 114 -5.78 -10.18 3.23
CA ARG A 114 -6.46 -11.41 2.80
C ARG A 114 -6.02 -11.86 1.41
N GLU A 115 -5.86 -10.92 0.47
CA GLU A 115 -5.36 -11.18 -0.88
C GLU A 115 -3.90 -11.69 -0.87
N ILE A 116 -3.04 -11.09 -0.05
CA ILE A 116 -1.63 -11.52 0.13
C ILE A 116 -1.57 -12.95 0.68
N LEU A 117 -2.42 -13.26 1.66
CA LEU A 117 -2.39 -14.54 2.36
C LEU A 117 -3.11 -15.68 1.61
N ASN A 118 -3.98 -15.40 0.64
CA ASN A 118 -4.66 -16.47 -0.10
C ASN A 118 -3.64 -17.29 -0.93
N PRO A 119 -3.43 -18.60 -0.66
CA PRO A 119 -2.44 -19.42 -1.38
C PRO A 119 -2.72 -19.58 -2.88
N GLY A 120 -3.97 -19.48 -3.31
CA GLY A 120 -4.39 -19.48 -4.71
C GLY A 120 -4.12 -18.18 -5.44
N GLY A 121 -3.76 -17.11 -4.72
CA GLY A 121 -3.55 -15.77 -5.27
C GLY A 121 -4.86 -15.05 -5.58
N VAL A 122 -4.78 -14.10 -6.51
CA VAL A 122 -5.92 -13.32 -7.00
C VAL A 122 -6.08 -13.50 -8.50
N GLU A 123 -7.32 -13.41 -8.97
CA GLU A 123 -7.69 -13.46 -10.37
C GLU A 123 -8.30 -12.13 -10.79
N ILE A 124 -7.77 -11.55 -11.88
CA ILE A 124 -8.25 -10.30 -12.46
C ILE A 124 -8.48 -10.44 -13.95
N TYR A 125 -9.37 -9.60 -14.48
CA TYR A 125 -9.66 -9.54 -15.91
C TYR A 125 -9.30 -8.17 -16.48
N VAL A 126 -8.35 -8.15 -17.41
CA VAL A 126 -7.83 -6.91 -17.98
C VAL A 126 -7.83 -6.99 -19.50
N SER A 127 -8.25 -5.93 -20.18
CA SER A 127 -8.20 -5.90 -21.64
C SER A 127 -6.77 -6.13 -22.15
N ALA A 128 -6.62 -6.96 -23.17
CA ALA A 128 -5.33 -7.29 -23.75
C ALA A 128 -4.56 -6.07 -24.28
N SER A 129 -5.25 -5.05 -24.79
CA SER A 129 -4.61 -3.78 -25.20
C SER A 129 -4.03 -3.02 -24.01
N ASN A 130 -4.79 -2.85 -22.92
CA ASN A 130 -4.26 -2.22 -21.71
C ASN A 130 -3.08 -2.99 -21.10
N LEU A 131 -3.07 -4.32 -21.16
CA LEU A 131 -1.93 -5.11 -20.69
C LEU A 131 -0.63 -4.86 -21.46
N LEU A 132 -0.72 -4.58 -22.77
CA LEU A 132 0.45 -4.33 -23.60
C LEU A 132 0.93 -2.88 -23.54
N GLU A 133 0.00 -1.94 -23.41
CA GLU A 133 0.27 -0.49 -23.55
C GLU A 133 0.37 0.23 -22.20
N ASN A 134 -0.40 -0.21 -21.21
CA ASN A 134 -0.65 0.54 -19.98
C ASN A 134 -0.16 -0.18 -18.71
N VAL A 135 0.41 -1.37 -18.80
CA VAL A 135 0.96 -2.11 -17.64
C VAL A 135 2.43 -2.45 -17.90
N ALA A 136 3.30 -2.08 -16.95
CA ALA A 136 4.72 -2.39 -17.01
C ALA A 136 4.98 -3.76 -16.35
N ILE A 137 5.26 -4.77 -17.16
CA ILE A 137 5.67 -6.10 -16.68
C ILE A 137 7.19 -6.25 -16.78
N VAL A 138 7.80 -6.67 -15.67
CA VAL A 138 9.25 -6.71 -15.47
C VAL A 138 9.71 -8.14 -15.18
N GLU A 139 10.76 -8.58 -15.88
CA GLU A 139 11.34 -9.92 -15.69
C GLU A 139 12.53 -9.88 -14.71
N LEU A 140 12.40 -10.58 -13.57
CA LEU A 140 13.39 -10.74 -12.50
C LEU A 140 13.37 -12.18 -11.95
N GLU A 141 14.53 -12.81 -11.77
CA GLU A 141 14.67 -14.19 -11.23
C GLU A 141 13.72 -15.19 -11.91
N ASN A 142 13.66 -15.17 -13.26
CA ASN A 142 12.76 -16.01 -14.09
C ASN A 142 11.27 -15.89 -13.75
N ASN A 143 10.87 -14.75 -13.19
CA ASN A 143 9.50 -14.44 -12.82
C ASN A 143 9.08 -13.09 -13.42
N LEU A 144 7.77 -12.91 -13.59
CA LEU A 144 7.18 -11.68 -14.13
C LEU A 144 6.52 -10.89 -13.02
N TRP A 145 6.94 -9.64 -12.85
CA TRP A 145 6.50 -8.76 -11.79
C TRP A 145 5.79 -7.55 -12.36
N VAL A 146 4.72 -7.12 -11.71
CA VAL A 146 4.05 -5.86 -12.03
C VAL A 146 4.90 -4.73 -11.47
N GLY A 147 5.45 -3.93 -12.38
CA GLY A 147 6.33 -2.82 -12.05
C GLY A 147 5.67 -1.45 -12.15
N GLY A 148 4.40 -1.34 -12.54
CA GLY A 148 3.68 -0.07 -12.66
C GLY A 148 2.54 -0.13 -13.68
N TRP A 149 1.68 0.87 -13.70
CA TRP A 149 0.57 0.96 -14.64
C TRP A 149 0.18 2.41 -14.89
N ASN A 150 -0.41 2.70 -16.05
CA ASN A 150 -0.78 4.06 -16.41
C ASN A 150 -1.91 4.60 -15.51
N PRO A 151 -1.65 5.63 -14.67
CA PRO A 151 -2.66 6.18 -13.78
C PRO A 151 -3.76 6.94 -14.53
N ARG A 152 -3.61 7.20 -15.83
CA ARG A 152 -4.69 7.79 -16.64
C ARG A 152 -5.77 6.78 -17.00
N VAL A 153 -5.51 5.48 -16.82
CA VAL A 153 -6.48 4.41 -17.08
C VAL A 153 -7.11 3.99 -15.75
N SER A 154 -8.24 4.60 -15.40
CA SER A 154 -8.98 4.37 -14.14
C SER A 154 -9.25 2.88 -13.86
N ASN A 155 -9.46 2.11 -14.92
CA ASN A 155 -9.82 0.69 -14.85
C ASN A 155 -8.69 -0.19 -14.27
N LEU A 156 -7.47 0.35 -14.12
CA LEU A 156 -6.31 -0.38 -13.60
C LEU A 156 -6.01 -0.08 -12.13
N HIS A 157 -6.57 0.99 -11.55
CA HIS A 157 -6.17 1.54 -10.24
C HIS A 157 -6.35 0.57 -9.07
N SER A 158 -7.33 -0.33 -9.16
CA SER A 158 -7.64 -1.29 -8.09
C SER A 158 -7.21 -2.73 -8.41
N LEU A 159 -6.60 -2.97 -9.57
CA LEU A 159 -6.30 -4.32 -10.03
C LEU A 159 -4.88 -4.77 -9.67
N PHE A 160 -3.95 -3.82 -9.69
CA PHE A 160 -2.52 -4.07 -9.55
C PHE A 160 -1.94 -3.37 -8.34
N HIS A 161 -0.95 -4.00 -7.74
CA HIS A 161 -0.05 -3.40 -6.76
C HIS A 161 1.38 -3.53 -7.30
N LEU A 162 2.26 -2.61 -6.90
CA LEU A 162 3.67 -2.67 -7.31
C LEU A 162 4.31 -3.88 -6.66
N GLY A 163 4.92 -4.78 -7.44
CA GLY A 163 5.52 -6.00 -6.90
C GLY A 163 4.58 -7.21 -6.87
N ASP A 164 3.42 -7.14 -7.51
CA ASP A 164 2.64 -8.35 -7.78
C ASP A 164 3.39 -9.31 -8.70
N LEU A 165 3.28 -10.60 -8.41
CA LEU A 165 3.89 -11.66 -9.22
C LEU A 165 2.83 -12.23 -10.17
N LEU A 166 3.05 -12.09 -11.48
CA LEU A 166 2.21 -12.68 -12.51
C LEU A 166 2.54 -14.17 -12.67
N VAL A 167 1.55 -15.02 -12.40
CA VAL A 167 1.70 -16.48 -12.45
C VAL A 167 1.25 -17.03 -13.78
N SER A 168 0.03 -16.69 -14.22
CA SER A 168 -0.54 -17.22 -15.46
C SER A 168 -1.44 -16.23 -16.18
N ILE A 169 -1.60 -16.46 -17.50
CA ILE A 169 -2.47 -15.70 -18.39
C ILE A 169 -3.34 -16.70 -19.14
N ASN A 170 -4.65 -16.60 -19.02
CA ASN A 170 -5.61 -17.56 -19.60
C ASN A 170 -5.17 -19.02 -19.30
N ASP A 171 -4.79 -19.28 -18.04
CA ASP A 171 -4.29 -20.58 -17.53
C ASP A 171 -2.93 -21.05 -18.05
N HIS A 172 -2.27 -20.25 -18.87
CA HIS A 172 -0.92 -20.56 -19.32
C HIS A 172 0.08 -19.92 -18.36
N ASN A 173 0.91 -20.74 -17.70
CA ASN A 173 1.98 -20.25 -16.84
C ASN A 173 2.96 -19.39 -17.64
N VAL A 174 3.40 -18.29 -17.04
CA VAL A 174 4.31 -17.33 -17.68
C VAL A 174 5.49 -17.00 -16.78
N HIS A 175 6.68 -17.04 -17.36
CA HIS A 175 7.93 -16.78 -16.66
C HIS A 175 8.81 -15.74 -17.37
N THR A 176 8.52 -15.48 -18.65
CA THR A 176 9.33 -14.57 -19.48
C THR A 176 8.47 -13.54 -20.20
N GLN A 177 9.05 -12.36 -20.46
CA GLN A 177 8.36 -11.27 -21.14
C GLN A 177 7.96 -11.66 -22.57
N ARG A 178 8.72 -12.56 -23.19
CA ARG A 178 8.40 -13.14 -24.52
C ARG A 178 7.14 -13.98 -24.48
N GLN A 179 6.99 -14.86 -23.49
CA GLN A 179 5.78 -15.67 -23.30
C GLN A 179 4.57 -14.77 -23.04
N PHE A 180 4.71 -13.80 -22.14
CA PHE A 180 3.68 -12.80 -21.85
C PHE A 180 3.16 -12.14 -23.13
N LYS A 181 4.05 -11.50 -23.91
CA LYS A 181 3.66 -10.81 -25.16
C LYS A 181 3.01 -11.75 -26.16
N LYS A 182 3.59 -12.94 -26.36
CA LYS A 182 3.07 -13.94 -27.29
C LYS A 182 1.63 -14.35 -26.94
N ILE A 183 1.34 -14.63 -25.67
CA ILE A 183 0.01 -15.08 -25.23
C ILE A 183 -1.02 -13.95 -25.36
N VAL A 184 -0.68 -12.73 -24.91
CA VAL A 184 -1.59 -11.59 -24.95
C VAL A 184 -1.90 -11.18 -26.41
N GLU A 185 -0.89 -11.13 -27.27
CA GLU A 185 -1.08 -10.86 -28.71
C GLU A 185 -1.87 -11.95 -29.42
N SER A 186 -1.63 -13.22 -29.07
CA SER A 186 -2.40 -14.35 -29.64
C SER A 186 -3.87 -14.28 -29.21
N THR A 187 -4.14 -13.86 -27.97
CA THR A 187 -5.51 -13.62 -27.47
C THR A 187 -6.21 -12.52 -28.27
N LYS A 188 -5.52 -11.39 -28.54
CA LYS A 188 -6.05 -10.33 -29.41
C LYS A 188 -6.36 -10.84 -30.82
N ARG A 189 -5.44 -11.62 -31.42
CA ARG A 189 -5.59 -12.17 -32.78
C ARG A 189 -6.72 -13.19 -32.88
N TRP A 190 -6.82 -14.12 -31.93
CA TRP A 190 -7.87 -15.15 -31.91
C TRP A 190 -9.26 -14.51 -31.84
N MET A 191 -9.45 -13.52 -30.96
CA MET A 191 -10.73 -12.78 -30.86
C MET A 191 -11.04 -11.95 -32.11
N ALA A 192 -10.02 -11.37 -32.77
CA ALA A 192 -10.23 -10.66 -34.03
C ALA A 192 -10.68 -11.60 -35.16
N GLN A 193 -10.15 -12.83 -35.19
CA GLN A 193 -10.54 -13.86 -36.16
C GLN A 193 -11.94 -14.41 -35.88
N GLU A 194 -12.31 -14.63 -34.62
CA GLU A 194 -13.65 -15.13 -34.25
C GLU A 194 -14.76 -14.14 -34.62
N ARG A 195 -14.49 -12.83 -34.54
CA ARG A 195 -15.42 -11.78 -35.04
C ARG A 195 -15.70 -11.87 -36.52
N GLN A 196 -14.71 -12.23 -37.34
CA GLN A 196 -14.90 -12.42 -38.78
C GLN A 196 -15.83 -13.60 -39.06
N TRP A 197 -15.84 -14.62 -38.18
CA TRP A 197 -16.69 -15.79 -38.33
C TRP A 197 -18.13 -15.57 -37.81
N LYS A 198 -18.32 -14.76 -36.76
CA LYS A 198 -19.63 -14.47 -36.16
C LYS A 198 -19.87 -12.96 -35.97
N PRO A 199 -20.35 -12.25 -37.01
CA PRO A 199 -20.55 -10.79 -36.95
C PRO A 199 -21.67 -10.35 -35.99
N GLY A 200 -22.51 -11.27 -35.50
CA GLY A 200 -23.60 -10.98 -34.55
C GLY A 200 -23.17 -10.74 -33.09
N ILE A 201 -21.90 -11.02 -32.74
CA ILE A 201 -21.34 -10.76 -31.40
C ILE A 201 -20.30 -9.64 -31.55
N ALA A 202 -20.78 -8.41 -31.71
CA ALA A 202 -19.91 -7.24 -31.84
C ALA A 202 -19.37 -6.81 -30.48
N LEU A 203 -18.42 -7.57 -29.92
CA LEU A 203 -17.63 -7.08 -28.78
C LEU A 203 -16.67 -5.99 -29.27
N ASN A 204 -16.51 -4.90 -28.54
CA ASN A 204 -15.54 -3.85 -28.89
C ASN A 204 -14.10 -4.41 -28.80
N PRO A 205 -13.13 -3.99 -29.64
CA PRO A 205 -11.72 -4.45 -29.56
C PRO A 205 -11.09 -4.25 -28.17
N THR A 206 -11.58 -3.26 -27.43
CA THR A 206 -11.22 -2.94 -26.05
C THR A 206 -11.80 -3.91 -25.01
N GLU A 207 -12.73 -4.78 -25.39
CA GLU A 207 -13.39 -5.75 -24.50
C GLU A 207 -12.72 -7.13 -24.48
N VAL A 208 -11.70 -7.39 -25.31
CA VAL A 208 -10.95 -8.65 -25.24
C VAL A 208 -10.16 -8.69 -23.95
N LYS A 209 -10.72 -9.31 -22.91
CA LYS A 209 -10.11 -9.45 -21.59
C LYS A 209 -9.24 -10.71 -21.54
N CYS A 210 -8.06 -10.56 -20.97
CA CYS A 210 -7.23 -11.67 -20.51
C CYS A 210 -7.54 -11.94 -19.04
N ARG A 211 -7.66 -13.22 -18.69
CA ARG A 211 -7.70 -13.69 -17.31
C ARG A 211 -6.27 -13.79 -16.79
N LEU A 212 -5.94 -13.02 -15.75
CA LEU A 212 -4.63 -13.08 -15.12
C LEU A 212 -4.75 -13.68 -13.73
N ARG A 213 -3.83 -14.59 -13.40
CA ARG A 213 -3.63 -15.06 -12.04
C ARG A 213 -2.37 -14.44 -11.46
N LEU A 214 -2.52 -13.70 -10.37
CA LEU A 214 -1.44 -13.02 -9.68
C LEU A 214 -1.23 -13.61 -8.28
N ARG A 215 0.02 -13.69 -7.86
CA ARG A 215 0.36 -13.78 -6.44
C ARG A 215 0.50 -12.35 -5.92
N ARG A 216 -0.47 -11.90 -5.09
CA ARG A 216 -0.50 -10.54 -4.55
C ARG A 216 0.69 -10.34 -3.61
N LEU A 217 1.53 -9.34 -3.92
CA LEU A 217 2.62 -8.83 -3.10
C LEU A 217 3.34 -9.88 -2.21
N PRO A 218 3.94 -10.94 -2.79
CA PRO A 218 4.49 -12.06 -2.01
C PRO A 218 5.65 -11.69 -1.09
N LEU A 219 6.26 -10.51 -1.27
CA LEU A 219 7.39 -10.03 -0.48
C LEU A 219 7.00 -8.92 0.51
N ALA A 220 5.74 -8.46 0.46
CA ALA A 220 5.35 -7.25 1.15
C ALA A 220 4.82 -7.48 2.57
N LYS A 221 4.92 -6.41 3.35
CA LYS A 221 4.28 -6.27 4.65
C LYS A 221 3.37 -5.06 4.63
N THR A 222 2.08 -5.31 4.78
CA THR A 222 1.01 -4.31 4.87
C THR A 222 0.56 -4.23 6.31
N LEU A 223 0.39 -3.02 6.86
CA LEU A 223 -0.02 -2.79 8.24
C LEU A 223 -0.79 -1.48 8.38
N ILE A 224 -1.43 -1.29 9.53
CA ILE A 224 -2.01 -0.03 9.96
C ILE A 224 -1.40 0.39 11.29
N VAL A 225 -0.84 1.60 11.31
CA VAL A 225 -0.35 2.26 12.52
C VAL A 225 -1.39 3.26 13.00
N CYS A 226 -1.64 3.29 14.31
CA CYS A 226 -2.45 4.33 14.93
C CYS A 226 -1.57 5.29 15.72
N ARG A 227 -1.76 6.59 15.48
CA ARG A 227 -1.25 7.63 16.36
C ARG A 227 -2.04 7.63 17.66
N GLN A 228 -1.38 7.91 18.78
CA GLN A 228 -2.02 8.16 20.08
C GLN A 228 -2.47 9.62 20.22
N ARG A 229 -1.76 10.54 19.56
CA ARG A 229 -2.05 11.98 19.59
C ARG A 229 -2.02 12.55 18.18
N GLN A 230 -2.78 13.62 17.96
CA GLN A 230 -2.75 14.34 16.71
C GLN A 230 -1.32 14.81 16.39
N ASP A 231 -0.94 14.69 15.12
CA ASP A 231 0.40 15.03 14.59
C ASP A 231 1.58 14.27 15.22
N GLN A 232 1.33 13.20 15.98
CA GLN A 232 2.39 12.30 16.45
C GLN A 232 3.11 11.65 15.27
N LYS A 233 4.43 11.77 15.23
CA LYS A 233 5.26 11.01 14.27
C LYS A 233 5.11 9.52 14.55
N ILE A 234 4.89 8.72 13.51
CA ILE A 234 4.71 7.27 13.67
C ILE A 234 6.01 6.52 13.97
N GLY A 235 7.16 7.21 14.02
CA GLY A 235 8.45 6.59 14.33
C GLY A 235 9.12 5.91 13.15
N ILE A 236 8.99 6.47 11.93
CA ILE A 236 9.74 6.04 10.75
C ILE A 236 10.47 7.23 10.15
N SER A 237 11.68 7.01 9.65
CA SER A 237 12.43 7.99 8.85
C SER A 237 12.85 7.38 7.51
N PHE A 238 12.76 8.18 6.45
CA PHE A 238 13.23 7.80 5.12
C PHE A 238 14.65 8.32 4.87
N ASP A 239 15.25 7.90 3.75
CA ASP A 239 16.60 8.33 3.38
C ASP A 239 16.68 9.83 3.07
N GLU A 240 17.91 10.37 3.15
CA GLU A 240 18.18 11.77 2.86
C GLU A 240 18.15 12.08 1.34
N ASP A 241 18.19 11.04 0.51
CA ASP A 241 18.10 11.14 -0.95
C ASP A 241 16.67 11.43 -1.44
N GLY A 242 15.71 11.51 -0.51
CA GLY A 242 14.31 11.82 -0.76
C GLY A 242 13.52 10.69 -1.41
N THR A 243 14.01 9.45 -1.32
CA THR A 243 13.36 8.26 -1.84
C THR A 243 12.45 7.60 -0.80
N ASN A 244 11.68 6.59 -1.22
CA ASN A 244 10.76 5.88 -0.33
C ASN A 244 11.46 4.80 0.52
N LYS A 245 12.80 4.80 0.59
CA LYS A 245 13.58 3.80 1.33
C LYS A 245 13.65 4.17 2.81
N VAL A 246 13.34 3.21 3.67
CA VAL A 246 13.36 3.39 5.12
C VAL A 246 14.81 3.45 5.61
N LYS A 247 15.14 4.49 6.36
CA LYS A 247 16.45 4.71 6.98
C LYS A 247 16.48 4.13 8.39
N SER A 248 15.46 4.41 9.20
CA SER A 248 15.33 3.86 10.54
C SER A 248 13.88 3.79 10.99
N ILE A 249 13.63 2.87 11.93
CA ILE A 249 12.37 2.77 12.69
C ILE A 249 12.73 3.08 14.14
N ASP A 250 12.00 4.00 14.75
CA ASP A 250 12.12 4.38 16.15
C ASP A 250 11.53 3.26 17.02
N PRO A 251 12.31 2.61 17.90
CA PRO A 251 11.84 1.51 18.73
C PRO A 251 10.73 1.91 19.70
N GLU A 252 10.65 3.19 20.08
CA GLU A 252 9.59 3.71 20.96
C GLU A 252 8.42 4.32 20.17
N GLY A 253 8.51 4.29 18.84
CA GLY A 253 7.52 4.86 17.94
C GLY A 253 6.28 3.96 17.75
N PRO A 254 5.11 4.55 17.41
CA PRO A 254 3.89 3.78 17.13
C PRO A 254 4.04 2.64 16.11
N LEU A 255 4.89 2.82 15.09
CA LEU A 255 5.15 1.79 14.07
C LEU A 255 5.87 0.57 14.67
N ALA A 256 6.83 0.75 15.58
CA ALA A 256 7.54 -0.36 16.20
C ALA A 256 6.59 -1.26 17.01
N CYS A 257 5.57 -0.66 17.64
CA CYS A 257 4.54 -1.40 18.37
C CYS A 257 3.69 -2.34 17.49
N THR A 258 3.70 -2.17 16.17
CA THR A 258 2.97 -3.08 15.25
C THR A 258 3.65 -4.43 15.10
N GLY A 259 4.91 -4.57 15.51
CA GLY A 259 5.70 -5.79 15.33
C GLY A 259 6.41 -5.88 13.98
N LEU A 260 6.48 -4.78 13.21
CA LEU A 260 7.29 -4.73 12.01
C LEU A 260 8.78 -4.85 12.37
N LEU A 261 9.46 -5.83 11.78
CA LEU A 261 10.91 -5.98 11.95
C LEU A 261 11.67 -4.80 11.31
N PRO A 262 12.78 -4.34 11.91
CA PRO A 262 13.54 -3.20 11.37
C PRO A 262 14.04 -3.38 9.94
N PHE A 263 14.29 -4.63 9.53
CA PHE A 263 14.79 -4.98 8.21
C PHE A 263 13.95 -6.11 7.59
N ALA A 264 13.89 -6.10 6.26
CA ALA A 264 13.30 -7.15 5.45
C ALA A 264 14.31 -8.27 5.21
N SER A 265 13.83 -9.49 5.00
CA SER A 265 14.65 -10.53 4.38
C SER A 265 15.02 -10.11 2.95
N ALA A 266 16.28 -10.29 2.58
CA ALA A 266 16.78 -9.99 1.26
C ALA A 266 16.08 -10.85 0.20
N PHE A 267 15.69 -10.22 -0.91
CA PHE A 267 15.15 -10.93 -2.07
C PHE A 267 16.26 -11.73 -2.77
N PHE A 268 17.44 -11.13 -2.93
CA PHE A 268 18.61 -11.82 -3.48
C PHE A 268 19.38 -12.50 -2.34
N LYS A 269 19.11 -13.78 -2.12
CA LYS A 269 19.93 -14.60 -1.21
C LYS A 269 21.34 -14.73 -1.80
N LYS A 270 22.33 -14.21 -1.09
CA LYS A 270 23.73 -14.52 -1.44
C LYS A 270 23.92 -16.01 -1.21
N SER A 271 24.41 -16.72 -2.22
CA SER A 271 24.85 -18.11 -2.02
C SER A 271 25.82 -18.11 -0.86
N ALA A 272 25.51 -18.87 0.20
CA ALA A 272 26.39 -19.03 1.34
C ALA A 272 27.73 -19.51 0.80
N SER A 273 28.71 -18.62 0.70
CA SER A 273 30.08 -19.03 0.49
C SER A 273 30.41 -19.95 1.65
N VAL A 274 30.64 -21.23 1.37
CA VAL A 274 31.11 -22.22 2.33
C VAL A 274 32.19 -21.54 3.19
N PRO A 275 32.07 -21.53 4.53
CA PRO A 275 33.09 -20.90 5.37
C PRO A 275 34.37 -21.70 5.18
N PHE A 276 35.35 -21.13 4.46
CA PHE A 276 36.73 -21.60 4.57
C PHE A 276 37.20 -21.29 6.00
N PRO A 277 37.64 -22.29 6.78
CA PRO A 277 38.15 -22.02 8.12
C PRO A 277 39.59 -21.55 7.98
N MET A 278 39.82 -20.23 7.92
CA MET A 278 41.16 -19.69 8.14
C MET A 278 41.10 -18.48 9.09
N SER A 279 41.61 -18.76 10.29
CA SER A 279 42.23 -17.88 11.27
C SER A 279 41.39 -16.78 11.92
N ALA A 280 40.84 -17.14 13.09
CA ALA A 280 40.72 -16.25 14.24
C ALA A 280 42.11 -15.67 14.57
N LEU A 281 42.32 -14.38 14.27
CA LEU A 281 43.21 -13.43 14.96
C LEU A 281 43.32 -12.12 14.15
N ARG A 282 42.20 -11.40 14.00
CA ARG A 282 42.20 -9.94 13.75
C ARG A 282 40.99 -9.30 14.41
N PHE A 283 40.98 -9.31 15.74
CA PHE A 283 40.19 -8.36 16.53
C PHE A 283 41.18 -7.43 17.21
N LEU A 284 41.26 -6.20 16.71
CA LEU A 284 41.40 -4.97 17.51
C LEU A 284 41.49 -3.79 16.54
N GLY A 285 40.42 -3.01 16.50
CA GLY A 285 40.40 -1.69 15.85
C GLY A 285 39.46 -1.56 14.67
N GLN A 286 38.14 -1.69 14.88
CA GLN A 286 37.17 -1.06 13.99
C GLN A 286 35.91 -0.70 14.78
N LYS A 287 35.51 0.58 14.66
CA LYS A 287 34.23 1.14 15.10
C LYS A 287 33.11 0.14 14.83
N GLN A 288 32.25 -0.11 15.83
CA GLN A 288 30.96 -0.76 15.61
C GLN A 288 30.14 0.07 14.63
N THR A 289 30.30 -0.20 13.34
CA THR A 289 29.21 -0.02 12.39
C THR A 289 28.35 -1.26 12.56
N THR A 290 27.06 -1.04 12.85
CA THR A 290 26.04 -2.09 12.87
C THR A 290 25.99 -2.74 11.49
N SER A 291 26.81 -3.78 11.27
CA SER A 291 26.79 -4.53 10.02
C SER A 291 25.49 -5.30 9.97
N THR A 292 24.52 -4.80 9.20
CA THR A 292 23.34 -5.55 8.77
C THR A 292 23.80 -6.93 8.31
N PRO A 293 23.25 -8.03 8.85
CA PRO A 293 23.60 -9.37 8.41
C PRO A 293 23.31 -9.45 6.90
N ALA A 294 24.14 -10.18 6.16
CA ALA A 294 24.13 -10.19 4.68
C ALA A 294 22.79 -10.59 4.05
N ASP A 295 21.87 -11.15 4.84
CA ASP A 295 20.54 -11.64 4.47
C ASP A 295 19.40 -10.66 4.73
N PHE A 296 19.69 -9.46 5.27
CA PHE A 296 18.68 -8.44 5.57
C PHE A 296 18.94 -7.15 4.82
N VAL A 297 17.86 -6.50 4.39
CA VAL A 297 17.88 -5.23 3.66
C VAL A 297 16.87 -4.27 4.27
N PRO A 298 17.04 -2.94 4.10
CA PRO A 298 16.03 -1.99 4.53
C PRO A 298 14.70 -2.23 3.81
N TRP A 299 13.61 -1.76 4.41
CA TRP A 299 12.31 -1.67 3.74
C TRP A 299 12.27 -0.49 2.76
N THR A 300 11.44 -0.59 1.73
CA THR A 300 11.02 0.50 0.86
C THR A 300 9.50 0.57 0.92
N ALA A 301 8.94 1.73 1.26
CA ALA A 301 7.50 1.94 1.20
C ALA A 301 7.04 1.98 -0.26
N THR A 302 5.97 1.26 -0.57
CA THR A 302 5.38 1.21 -1.92
C THR A 302 3.97 1.77 -1.97
N GLU A 303 3.23 1.76 -0.86
CA GLU A 303 1.93 2.40 -0.71
C GLU A 303 1.79 3.04 0.68
N ILE A 304 1.13 4.19 0.74
CA ILE A 304 0.72 4.85 1.99
C ILE A 304 -0.74 5.27 1.83
N ASN A 305 -1.59 4.94 2.80
CA ASN A 305 -3.03 5.25 2.77
C ASN A 305 -3.72 4.80 1.48
N HIS A 306 -3.40 3.58 1.03
CA HIS A 306 -3.89 2.98 -0.22
C HIS A 306 -3.51 3.74 -1.50
N ARG A 307 -2.57 4.69 -1.39
CA ARG A 307 -2.01 5.41 -2.53
C ARG A 307 -0.65 4.81 -2.89
N PRO A 308 -0.46 4.30 -4.11
CA PRO A 308 0.85 3.84 -4.56
C PRO A 308 1.82 5.01 -4.65
N LEU A 309 3.05 4.77 -4.21
CA LEU A 309 4.15 5.73 -4.26
C LEU A 309 4.91 5.58 -5.57
N ASN A 310 5.41 6.69 -6.11
CA ASN A 310 6.24 6.62 -7.29
C ASN A 310 7.67 6.21 -6.91
N PRO A 311 8.18 5.06 -7.38
CA PRO A 311 9.49 4.53 -6.99
C PRO A 311 10.67 5.36 -7.55
N PHE A 312 10.41 6.27 -8.49
CA PHE A 312 11.40 7.18 -9.09
C PHE A 312 11.35 8.60 -8.53
N PHE A 313 10.32 8.92 -7.76
CA PHE A 313 10.16 10.25 -7.20
C PHE A 313 11.11 10.45 -6.02
N LYS A 314 11.76 11.61 -5.98
CA LYS A 314 12.85 11.93 -5.04
C LYS A 314 12.58 13.20 -4.22
N GLN A 315 11.32 13.57 -4.04
CA GLN A 315 10.96 14.80 -3.31
C GLN A 315 10.24 14.45 -2.01
N HIS A 316 10.71 13.42 -1.30
CA HIS A 316 10.20 13.06 0.02
C HIS A 316 8.69 12.75 0.02
N GLU A 317 8.17 12.13 -1.05
CA GLU A 317 6.73 11.80 -1.15
C GLU A 317 6.27 10.92 0.01
N ALA A 318 7.08 9.92 0.38
CA ALA A 318 6.77 9.08 1.53
C ALA A 318 6.73 9.87 2.85
N ASP A 319 7.72 10.74 3.12
CA ASP A 319 7.73 11.59 4.31
C ASP A 319 6.48 12.50 4.37
N LEU A 320 6.10 13.09 3.23
CA LEU A 320 4.93 13.97 3.13
C LEU A 320 3.62 13.24 3.42
N LEU A 321 3.44 12.04 2.85
CA LEU A 321 2.20 11.27 3.02
C LEU A 321 2.10 10.64 4.42
N ILE A 322 3.21 10.19 4.99
CA ILE A 322 3.23 9.72 6.38
C ILE A 322 3.03 10.89 7.37
N GLY A 323 3.47 12.08 7.00
CA GLY A 323 3.21 13.32 7.75
C GLY A 323 1.77 13.83 7.65
N ALA A 324 0.94 13.27 6.77
CA ALA A 324 -0.44 13.72 6.57
C ALA A 324 -1.26 13.65 7.87
N ARG A 325 -2.19 14.60 8.05
CA ARG A 325 -3.06 14.69 9.23
C ARG A 325 -4.03 13.52 9.25
N GLY A 326 -4.01 12.73 10.32
CA GLY A 326 -4.86 11.55 10.48
C GLY A 326 -4.42 10.69 11.67
N MET A 327 -5.36 10.07 12.38
CA MET A 327 -5.00 9.22 13.53
C MET A 327 -4.54 7.83 13.10
N VAL A 328 -4.78 7.45 11.84
CA VAL A 328 -4.56 6.11 11.31
C VAL A 328 -3.83 6.23 9.99
N ILE A 329 -2.81 5.40 9.79
CA ILE A 329 -2.00 5.36 8.57
C ILE A 329 -1.83 3.92 8.14
N SER A 330 -2.17 3.60 6.90
CA SER A 330 -1.84 2.31 6.28
C SER A 330 -0.55 2.43 5.50
N VAL A 331 0.33 1.44 5.61
CA VAL A 331 1.60 1.43 4.88
C VAL A 331 1.90 0.02 4.38
N THR A 332 2.33 -0.06 3.13
CA THR A 332 2.83 -1.29 2.50
C THR A 332 4.32 -1.15 2.22
N PHE A 333 5.11 -2.10 2.71
CA PHE A 333 6.57 -2.14 2.56
C PHE A 333 7.01 -3.34 1.75
N GLN A 334 8.11 -3.18 0.99
CA GLN A 334 8.81 -4.25 0.29
C GLN A 334 10.31 -4.20 0.50
N PRO A 335 11.04 -5.33 0.31
CA PRO A 335 12.49 -5.35 0.41
C PRO A 335 13.16 -4.36 -0.56
N SER A 336 14.12 -3.57 -0.08
CA SER A 336 14.74 -2.52 -0.90
C SER A 336 15.55 -3.06 -2.08
N ASP A 337 16.20 -4.21 -1.93
CA ASP A 337 16.98 -4.83 -3.00
C ASP A 337 16.09 -5.30 -4.17
N PHE A 338 14.92 -5.86 -3.85
CA PHE A 338 13.87 -6.15 -4.82
C PHE A 338 13.42 -4.87 -5.55
N MET A 339 13.07 -3.82 -4.81
CA MET A 339 12.61 -2.56 -5.40
C MET A 339 13.70 -1.87 -6.24
N GLU A 340 14.97 -1.95 -5.83
CA GLU A 340 16.11 -1.46 -6.61
C GLU A 340 16.28 -2.23 -7.92
N ALA A 341 16.14 -3.56 -7.91
CA ALA A 341 16.21 -4.39 -9.10
C ALA A 341 15.03 -4.13 -10.05
N LEU A 342 13.81 -4.01 -9.51
CA LEU A 342 12.61 -3.65 -10.25
C LEU A 342 12.77 -2.30 -10.94
N ARG A 343 13.17 -1.26 -10.19
CA ARG A 343 13.47 0.09 -10.72
C ARG A 343 14.54 0.07 -11.81
N ARG A 344 15.59 -0.74 -11.65
CA ARG A 344 16.69 -0.86 -12.63
C ARG A 344 16.19 -1.44 -13.96
N LYS A 345 15.29 -2.43 -13.92
CA LYS A 345 14.69 -3.01 -15.13
C LYS A 345 13.64 -2.09 -15.74
N LEU A 346 12.80 -1.46 -14.93
CA LEU A 346 11.82 -0.46 -15.37
C LEU A 346 12.46 0.70 -16.13
N ARG A 347 13.63 1.18 -15.68
CA ARG A 347 14.39 2.22 -16.42
C ARG A 347 14.75 1.83 -17.85
N LYS A 348 14.83 0.54 -18.16
CA LYS A 348 15.12 0.05 -19.52
C LYS A 348 13.87 0.01 -20.41
N LEU A 349 12.67 0.17 -19.83
CA LEU A 349 11.41 0.27 -20.56
C LEU A 349 11.12 1.75 -20.88
N LYS A 350 10.67 2.07 -22.11
CA LYS A 350 10.30 3.44 -22.58
C LYS A 350 8.87 3.84 -22.11
N PRO A 351 8.54 5.15 -22.12
CA PRO A 351 9.09 6.17 -21.25
C PRO A 351 8.48 6.06 -19.84
N GLN A 352 9.34 5.99 -18.82
CA GLN A 352 9.03 5.65 -17.43
C GLN A 352 7.92 6.49 -16.75
N GLN A 353 7.62 7.68 -17.30
CA GLN A 353 6.60 8.61 -16.79
C GLN A 353 5.15 8.21 -17.10
N THR A 354 4.92 7.23 -17.97
CA THR A 354 3.54 6.83 -18.32
C THR A 354 2.92 5.84 -17.36
N PHE A 355 3.67 5.30 -16.39
CA PHE A 355 3.24 4.20 -15.54
C PHE A 355 3.11 4.55 -14.05
N PHE A 356 3.20 5.84 -13.70
CA PHE A 356 3.15 6.35 -12.33
C PHE A 356 2.58 7.75 -12.26
#